data_AF-A0A8T3NJB1-F1
#
_entry.id   AF-A0A8T3NJB1-F1
#
_cell.length_a   1.000
_cell.length_b   1.000
_cell.length_c   1.000
_cell.angle_alpha   90.00
_cell.angle_beta   90.00
_cell.angle_gamma   90.00
#
_symmetry.space_group_name_H-M   'P 1'
#
loop_
_entity.id
_entity.type
_entity.pdbx_description
1 polymer ?
#
loop_
_entity_poly.entity_id
_entity_poly.type
_entity_poly.pdbx_seq_one_letter_code
_entity_poly.pdbx_strand_id
1 'polypeptide(L)'
;MLVLVYNPTMHSCGGKSLIEVCGYNDPEPLTRAYVEDLAMVSGSYLQYEIVETRRVDGFPRKADGFCYDEESYLRCWRASTGWHQPDAVDYEAVLREADMVGRVEAGELDELWVWAPPYGGFWESHMIGRGAFYCNSEPLQLPSCDRRFIAMGFSYERGVGEMLENFGHRAESMLTHAFGSWRDWGGSENHAWDHFTAYDLVRPGQAGCGNVHFAPNSERDYDWGNPRSVLSDCDAWPVYPNGAREKRPVDGREWGGGDIRAHHKWWLAHLPRSAGQTDGVHDNWWTYLVLPDRQSVRGRG
;
A
#
# COMPACT_ATOMS: atom_id res chain seq x y z
N MET A 1 12.53 0.01 -9.61
CA MET A 1 11.58 1.11 -9.30
C MET A 1 12.30 2.45 -9.30
N LEU A 2 11.56 3.53 -9.54
CA LEU A 2 12.02 4.92 -9.39
C LEU A 2 11.47 5.49 -8.08
N VAL A 3 12.30 6.20 -7.32
CA VAL A 3 11.89 6.98 -6.15
C VAL A 3 11.98 8.47 -6.47
N LEU A 4 10.84 9.18 -6.48
CA LEU A 4 10.77 10.63 -6.55
C LEU A 4 10.62 11.22 -5.15
N VAL A 5 11.36 12.29 -4.85
CA VAL A 5 11.30 12.97 -3.55
C VAL A 5 11.08 14.47 -3.76
N TYR A 6 9.85 14.95 -3.54
CA TYR A 6 9.52 16.37 -3.50
C TYR A 6 9.97 16.95 -2.16
N ASN A 7 11.09 17.68 -2.13
CA ASN A 7 11.66 18.28 -0.93
C ASN A 7 12.21 19.67 -1.28
N PRO A 8 11.33 20.69 -1.34
CA PRO A 8 11.71 22.02 -1.79
C PRO A 8 12.71 22.69 -0.83
N THR A 9 13.53 23.56 -1.40
CA THR A 9 14.45 24.44 -0.69
C THR A 9 13.68 25.65 -0.16
N MET A 10 13.82 25.91 1.13
CA MET A 10 13.14 26.98 1.85
C MET A 10 14.09 28.18 1.98
N HIS A 11 14.08 29.06 0.97
CA HIS A 11 14.95 30.22 0.90
C HIS A 11 14.73 31.20 2.06
N SER A 12 13.48 31.38 2.52
CA SER A 12 13.15 32.20 3.69
C SER A 12 13.65 31.60 5.00
N CYS A 13 14.00 30.32 5.01
CA CYS A 13 14.51 29.57 6.16
C CYS A 13 16.01 29.26 6.04
N GLY A 14 16.77 30.13 5.38
CA GLY A 14 18.23 30.01 5.24
C GLY A 14 18.67 28.95 4.24
N GLY A 15 17.82 28.58 3.28
CA GLY A 15 18.13 27.62 2.22
C GLY A 15 18.13 26.16 2.66
N LYS A 16 17.54 25.86 3.83
CA LYS A 16 17.30 24.50 4.30
C LYS A 16 16.20 23.82 3.51
N SER A 17 16.18 22.50 3.47
CA SER A 17 15.09 21.76 2.85
C SER A 17 13.83 21.80 3.70
N LEU A 18 12.66 21.55 3.10
CA LEU A 18 11.39 21.49 3.81
C LEU A 18 11.40 20.45 4.94
N ILE A 19 11.98 19.28 4.69
CA ILE A 19 12.18 18.23 5.70
C ILE A 19 12.93 18.77 6.92
N GLU A 20 14.04 19.50 6.72
CA GLU A 20 14.82 20.09 7.82
C GLU A 20 14.05 21.19 8.56
N VAL A 21 13.31 22.02 7.84
CA VAL A 21 12.54 23.14 8.42
C VAL A 21 11.38 22.64 9.28
N CYS A 22 10.68 21.61 8.81
CA CYS A 22 9.49 21.08 9.48
C CYS A 22 9.79 19.91 10.44
N GLY A 23 11.03 19.42 10.46
CA GLY A 23 11.43 18.29 11.32
C GLY A 23 10.79 16.96 10.89
N TYR A 24 10.59 16.77 9.59
CA TYR A 24 10.05 15.53 9.05
C TYR A 24 11.10 14.42 8.98
N ASN A 25 10.65 13.18 8.79
CA ASN A 25 11.53 12.03 8.66
C ASN A 25 12.32 12.08 7.35
N ASP A 26 13.51 11.47 7.34
CA ASP A 26 14.29 11.28 6.12
C ASP A 26 13.69 10.13 5.27
N PRO A 27 13.29 10.37 4.01
CA PRO A 27 12.78 9.35 3.10
C PRO A 27 13.72 8.17 2.85
N GLU A 28 15.04 8.39 2.88
CA GLU A 28 16.00 7.34 2.51
C GLU A 28 16.00 6.13 3.48
N PRO A 29 16.19 6.30 4.80
CA PRO A 29 16.11 5.19 5.74
C PRO A 29 14.71 4.56 5.79
N LEU A 30 13.64 5.33 5.61
CA LEU A 30 12.27 4.80 5.55
C LEU A 30 12.08 3.88 4.34
N THR A 31 12.50 4.33 3.16
CA THR A 31 12.45 3.54 1.91
C THR A 31 13.20 2.23 2.07
N ARG A 32 14.41 2.26 2.63
CA ARG A 32 15.24 1.07 2.84
C ARG A 32 14.58 0.06 3.78
N ALA A 33 14.13 0.53 4.94
CA ALA A 33 13.48 -0.33 5.94
C ALA A 33 12.18 -0.96 5.40
N TYR A 34 11.44 -0.22 4.58
CA TYR A 34 10.23 -0.71 3.93
C TYR A 34 10.54 -1.78 2.86
N VAL A 35 11.55 -1.58 2.01
CA VAL A 35 12.03 -2.60 1.07
C VAL A 35 12.48 -3.87 1.79
N GLU A 36 13.24 -3.73 2.88
CA GLU A 36 13.69 -4.85 3.70
C GLU A 36 12.52 -5.61 4.34
N ASP A 37 11.51 -4.89 4.85
CA ASP A 37 10.31 -5.52 5.40
C ASP A 37 9.52 -6.28 4.35
N LEU A 38 9.27 -5.69 3.17
CA LEU A 38 8.54 -6.36 2.09
C LEU A 38 9.28 -7.61 1.58
N ALA A 39 10.61 -7.54 1.47
CA ALA A 39 11.43 -8.70 1.15
C ALA A 39 11.33 -9.79 2.22
N MET A 40 11.34 -9.41 3.51
CA MET A 40 11.20 -10.34 4.63
C MET A 40 9.84 -11.02 4.64
N VAL A 41 8.74 -10.25 4.65
CA VAL A 41 7.39 -10.79 4.82
C VAL A 41 6.92 -11.55 3.59
N SER A 42 7.46 -11.25 2.40
CA SER A 42 7.21 -12.03 1.18
C SER A 42 8.07 -13.29 1.06
N GLY A 43 8.97 -13.58 2.02
CA GLY A 43 9.88 -14.73 1.92
C GLY A 43 10.84 -14.59 0.73
N SER A 44 11.26 -13.35 0.45
CA SER A 44 12.09 -12.94 -0.68
C SER A 44 11.46 -13.12 -2.07
N TYR A 45 10.13 -13.34 -2.14
CA TYR A 45 9.41 -13.37 -3.41
C TYR A 45 9.35 -11.99 -4.06
N LEU A 46 9.13 -10.93 -3.27
CA LEU A 46 9.21 -9.54 -3.70
C LEU A 46 10.56 -8.96 -3.28
N GLN A 47 11.31 -8.45 -4.25
CA GLN A 47 12.56 -7.74 -4.03
C GLN A 47 12.57 -6.48 -4.89
N TYR A 48 12.68 -5.33 -4.25
CA TYR A 48 12.78 -4.06 -4.95
C TYR A 48 14.24 -3.71 -5.24
N GLU A 49 14.49 -3.32 -6.48
CA GLU A 49 15.69 -2.60 -6.87
C GLU A 49 15.36 -1.12 -7.05
N ILE A 50 16.04 -0.24 -6.31
CA ILE A 50 15.97 1.21 -6.52
C ILE A 50 16.91 1.53 -7.69
N VAL A 51 16.33 1.69 -8.89
CA VAL A 51 17.08 1.99 -10.11
C VAL A 51 17.56 3.45 -10.11
N GLU A 52 16.73 4.33 -9.58
CA GLU A 52 17.01 5.75 -9.49
C GLU A 52 16.26 6.36 -8.30
N THR A 53 16.93 7.30 -7.62
CA THR A 53 16.29 8.24 -6.71
C THR A 53 16.50 9.64 -7.25
N ARG A 54 15.40 10.35 -7.51
CA ARG A 54 15.42 11.73 -8.01
C ARG A 54 14.79 12.66 -7.00
N ARG A 55 15.51 13.73 -6.66
CA ARG A 55 15.00 14.81 -5.80
C ARG A 55 14.44 15.93 -6.67
N VAL A 56 13.27 16.42 -6.29
CA VAL A 56 12.60 17.55 -6.93
C VAL A 56 12.59 18.72 -5.95
N ASP A 57 13.23 19.81 -6.36
CA ASP A 57 13.27 21.08 -5.63
C ASP A 57 11.98 21.86 -5.90
N GLY A 58 10.87 21.38 -5.35
CA GLY A 58 9.55 21.95 -5.61
C GLY A 58 8.44 21.19 -4.89
N PHE A 59 7.25 21.77 -4.93
CA PHE A 59 6.01 21.11 -4.52
C PHE A 59 5.34 20.42 -5.72
N PRO A 60 4.65 19.29 -5.51
CA PRO A 60 3.90 18.65 -6.57
C PRO A 60 2.72 19.52 -7.01
N ARG A 61 2.49 19.59 -8.33
CA ARG A 61 1.33 20.30 -8.91
C ARG A 61 0.04 19.52 -8.67
N LYS A 62 -1.01 20.20 -8.25
CA LYS A 62 -2.36 19.67 -8.06
C LYS A 62 -3.10 19.52 -9.40
N ALA A 63 -4.10 18.64 -9.42
CA ALA A 63 -4.92 18.36 -10.59
C ALA A 63 -5.68 19.60 -11.11
N ASP A 64 -6.04 20.53 -10.21
CA ASP A 64 -6.67 21.81 -10.57
C ASP A 64 -5.67 22.89 -10.99
N GLY A 65 -4.38 22.56 -11.01
CA GLY A 65 -3.29 23.45 -11.38
C GLY A 65 -2.69 24.26 -10.24
N PHE A 66 -3.23 24.17 -9.02
CA PHE A 66 -2.60 24.76 -7.84
C PHE A 66 -1.22 24.13 -7.59
N CYS A 67 -0.28 24.90 -7.09
CA CYS A 67 1.00 24.41 -6.61
C CYS A 67 1.38 25.25 -5.41
N TYR A 68 1.73 24.61 -4.30
CA TYR A 68 2.28 25.34 -3.17
C TYR A 68 3.59 26.02 -3.57
N ASP A 69 3.83 27.17 -2.96
CA ASP A 69 5.14 27.78 -2.84
C ASP A 69 5.58 27.75 -1.36
N GLU A 70 6.81 28.19 -1.12
CA GLU A 70 7.38 28.23 0.23
C GLU A 70 6.49 29.00 1.22
N GLU A 71 5.96 30.16 0.83
CA GLU A 71 5.17 31.02 1.72
C GLU A 71 3.82 30.38 2.06
N SER A 72 3.09 29.95 1.04
CA SER A 72 1.77 29.36 1.19
C SER A 72 1.81 28.04 1.96
N TYR A 73 2.79 27.18 1.70
CA TYR A 73 2.95 25.94 2.45
C TYR A 73 3.28 26.21 3.93
N LEU A 74 4.30 27.03 4.21
CA LEU A 74 4.70 27.32 5.60
C LEU A 74 3.60 28.03 6.38
N ARG A 75 2.80 28.87 5.73
CA ARG A 75 1.62 29.49 6.36
C ARG A 75 0.64 28.42 6.84
N CYS A 76 0.29 27.46 5.97
CA CYS A 76 -0.65 26.39 6.32
C CYS A 76 -0.07 25.47 7.39
N TRP A 77 1.20 25.10 7.26
CA TRP A 77 1.91 24.28 8.23
C TRP A 77 1.92 24.89 9.63
N ARG A 78 2.31 26.17 9.77
CA ARG A 78 2.32 26.88 11.06
C ARG A 78 0.93 27.03 11.67
N ALA A 79 -0.07 27.26 10.83
CA ALA A 79 -1.46 27.42 11.28
C ALA A 79 -2.16 26.07 11.53
N SER A 80 -1.59 24.97 11.05
CA SER A 80 -2.24 23.64 11.00
C SER A 80 -3.63 23.67 10.35
N THR A 81 -3.85 24.59 9.41
CA THR A 81 -5.12 24.80 8.70
C THR A 81 -4.92 25.61 7.43
N GLY A 82 -5.96 25.76 6.61
CA GLY A 82 -5.93 26.56 5.39
C GLY A 82 -5.31 25.86 4.19
N TRP A 83 -5.14 24.53 4.26
CA TRP A 83 -4.67 23.70 3.17
C TRP A 83 -5.61 23.77 1.97
N HIS A 84 -5.02 23.76 0.78
CA HIS A 84 -5.73 23.80 -0.49
C HIS A 84 -6.66 22.61 -0.67
N GLN A 85 -7.80 22.85 -1.32
CA GLN A 85 -8.74 21.82 -1.76
C GLN A 85 -9.27 22.19 -3.16
N PRO A 86 -9.40 21.22 -4.08
CA PRO A 86 -9.13 19.78 -3.92
C PRO A 86 -7.63 19.45 -3.80
N ASP A 87 -7.29 18.43 -2.99
CA ASP A 87 -5.88 18.09 -2.70
C ASP A 87 -5.22 17.15 -3.72
N ALA A 88 -5.97 16.54 -4.65
CA ALA A 88 -5.40 15.54 -5.57
C ALA A 88 -4.26 16.09 -6.44
N VAL A 89 -3.19 15.31 -6.58
CA VAL A 89 -2.04 15.62 -7.45
C VAL A 89 -2.37 15.43 -8.94
N ASP A 90 -1.69 16.18 -9.80
CA ASP A 90 -1.67 15.93 -11.24
C ASP A 90 -0.71 14.77 -11.56
N TYR A 91 -1.20 13.53 -11.51
CA TYR A 91 -0.40 12.35 -11.83
C TYR A 91 0.20 12.40 -13.24
N GLU A 92 -0.51 12.93 -14.24
CA GLU A 92 0.04 13.02 -15.60
C GLU A 92 1.26 13.93 -15.67
N ALA A 93 1.28 15.03 -14.91
CA ALA A 93 2.46 15.89 -14.78
C ALA A 93 3.62 15.15 -14.10
N VAL A 94 3.37 14.44 -13.01
CA VAL A 94 4.39 13.65 -12.29
C VAL A 94 5.00 12.57 -13.20
N LEU A 95 4.16 11.83 -13.93
CA LEU A 95 4.60 10.78 -14.84
C LEU A 95 5.43 11.33 -15.99
N ARG A 96 5.10 12.54 -16.50
CA ARG A 96 5.86 13.22 -17.54
C ARG A 96 7.22 13.71 -17.03
N GLU A 97 7.27 14.27 -15.82
CA GLU A 97 8.52 14.72 -15.19
C GLU A 97 9.52 13.56 -15.03
N ALA A 98 9.02 12.36 -14.70
CA ALA A 98 9.82 11.17 -14.49
C ALA A 98 10.06 10.32 -15.75
N ASP A 99 9.47 10.68 -16.89
CA ASP A 99 9.44 9.85 -18.10
C ASP A 99 8.96 8.41 -17.82
N MET A 100 7.96 8.26 -16.95
CA MET A 100 7.57 6.95 -16.43
C MET A 100 7.04 6.02 -17.51
N VAL A 101 6.17 6.52 -18.40
CA VAL A 101 5.53 5.67 -19.42
C VAL A 101 6.58 5.07 -20.35
N GLY A 102 7.51 5.89 -20.86
CA GLY A 102 8.57 5.40 -21.75
C GLY A 102 9.45 4.34 -21.10
N ARG A 103 9.84 4.57 -19.85
CA ARG A 103 10.73 3.66 -19.10
C ARG A 103 10.05 2.37 -18.65
N VAL A 104 8.76 2.42 -18.32
CA VAL A 104 7.98 1.21 -18.02
C VAL A 104 7.81 0.35 -19.26
N GLU A 105 7.43 0.96 -20.39
CA GLU A 105 7.29 0.24 -21.67
C GLU A 105 8.63 -0.34 -22.15
N ALA A 106 9.75 0.32 -21.88
CA ALA A 106 11.09 -0.18 -22.17
C ALA A 106 11.57 -1.30 -21.21
N GLY A 107 10.83 -1.59 -20.14
CA GLY A 107 11.23 -2.59 -19.14
C GLY A 107 12.29 -2.12 -18.15
N GLU A 108 12.55 -0.81 -18.06
CA GLU A 108 13.55 -0.24 -17.15
C GLU A 108 13.00 -0.06 -15.73
N LEU A 109 11.70 0.21 -15.60
CA LEU A 109 11.02 0.45 -14.34
C LEU A 109 9.71 -0.35 -14.29
N ASP A 110 9.34 -0.80 -13.09
CA ASP A 110 8.07 -1.50 -12.86
C ASP A 110 7.13 -0.73 -11.92
N GLU A 111 7.65 0.22 -11.13
CA GLU A 111 6.90 0.98 -10.14
C GLU A 111 7.49 2.38 -9.93
N LEU A 112 6.64 3.30 -9.49
CA LEU A 112 6.98 4.66 -9.05
C LEU A 112 6.66 4.81 -7.56
N TRP A 113 7.63 5.19 -6.75
CA TRP A 113 7.39 5.59 -5.36
C TRP A 113 7.63 7.08 -5.21
N VAL A 114 6.73 7.79 -4.54
CA VAL A 114 6.80 9.24 -4.38
C VAL A 114 6.77 9.61 -2.92
N TRP A 115 7.80 10.32 -2.48
CA TRP A 115 7.82 11.02 -1.20
C TRP A 115 7.42 12.48 -1.40
N ALA A 116 6.45 12.93 -0.63
CA ALA A 116 5.92 14.29 -0.71
C ALA A 116 5.63 14.84 0.69
N PRO A 117 5.49 16.18 0.82
CA PRO A 117 4.94 16.76 2.03
C PRO A 117 3.51 16.29 2.31
N PRO A 118 3.06 16.40 3.57
CA PRO A 118 1.63 16.40 3.89
C PRO A 118 0.87 17.35 2.96
N TYR A 119 -0.33 16.99 2.54
CA TYR A 119 -1.08 17.72 1.50
C TYR A 119 -0.32 17.78 0.16
N GLY A 120 0.49 16.75 -0.14
CA GLY A 120 1.12 16.53 -1.45
C GLY A 120 0.15 15.99 -2.49
N GLY A 121 -0.97 15.38 -2.07
CA GLY A 121 -2.06 14.96 -2.96
C GLY A 121 -1.93 13.58 -3.57
N PHE A 122 -0.97 12.79 -3.10
CA PHE A 122 -0.76 11.42 -3.56
C PHE A 122 -1.69 10.45 -2.83
N TRP A 123 -2.13 9.44 -3.56
CA TRP A 123 -2.85 8.30 -3.01
C TRP A 123 -1.83 7.27 -2.50
N GLU A 124 -2.23 6.47 -1.53
CA GLU A 124 -1.37 5.44 -0.93
C GLU A 124 -0.92 4.39 -1.95
N SER A 125 -1.84 3.99 -2.83
CA SER A 125 -1.54 3.27 -4.07
C SER A 125 -2.43 3.78 -5.20
N HIS A 126 -1.90 3.79 -6.42
CA HIS A 126 -2.59 4.29 -7.60
C HIS A 126 -2.16 3.50 -8.83
N MET A 127 -3.09 2.74 -9.42
CA MET A 127 -2.79 1.94 -10.60
C MET A 127 -2.91 2.77 -11.88
N ILE A 128 -1.92 2.61 -12.75
CA ILE A 128 -1.76 3.37 -13.99
C ILE A 128 -1.55 2.39 -15.15
N GLY A 129 -2.13 2.71 -16.30
CA GLY A 129 -1.93 1.97 -17.55
C GLY A 129 -3.24 1.56 -18.23
N ARG A 130 -3.14 0.91 -19.39
CA ARG A 130 -4.28 0.38 -20.12
C ARG A 130 -4.96 -0.71 -19.31
N GLY A 131 -6.26 -0.57 -19.05
CA GLY A 131 -7.00 -1.55 -18.27
C GLY A 131 -6.61 -1.58 -16.79
N ALA A 132 -6.04 -0.47 -16.29
CA ALA A 132 -5.87 -0.25 -14.87
C ALA A 132 -7.23 -0.38 -14.16
N PHE A 133 -7.22 -0.80 -12.91
CA PHE A 133 -8.41 -0.97 -12.09
C PHE A 133 -8.18 -0.37 -10.71
N TYR A 134 -9.24 -0.27 -9.92
CA TYR A 134 -9.18 0.30 -8.57
C TYR A 134 -8.07 -0.35 -7.73
N CYS A 135 -7.18 0.49 -7.20
CA CYS A 135 -6.09 0.09 -6.31
C CYS A 135 -5.94 1.15 -5.24
N ASN A 136 -6.79 1.08 -4.21
CA ASN A 136 -6.98 2.10 -3.17
C ASN A 136 -7.25 3.54 -3.67
N SER A 137 -7.54 3.69 -4.96
CA SER A 137 -7.91 4.93 -5.63
C SER A 137 -8.48 4.60 -7.00
N GLU A 138 -9.22 5.55 -7.56
CA GLU A 138 -9.64 5.46 -8.97
C GLU A 138 -8.41 5.36 -9.87
N PRO A 139 -8.40 4.46 -10.87
CA PRO A 139 -7.23 4.23 -11.71
C PRO A 139 -7.02 5.37 -12.70
N LEU A 140 -5.75 5.63 -13.05
CA LEU A 140 -5.42 6.46 -14.20
C LEU A 140 -5.34 5.60 -15.47
N GLN A 141 -6.37 5.68 -16.29
CA GLN A 141 -6.38 5.02 -17.60
C GLN A 141 -5.43 5.73 -18.55
N LEU A 142 -4.35 5.05 -18.95
CA LEU A 142 -3.44 5.53 -19.98
C LEU A 142 -3.40 4.55 -21.14
N PRO A 143 -4.20 4.76 -22.20
CA PRO A 143 -4.21 3.90 -23.38
C PRO A 143 -2.89 3.84 -24.15
N SER A 144 -1.92 4.70 -23.85
CA SER A 144 -0.58 4.70 -24.43
C SER A 144 0.45 3.88 -23.63
N CYS A 145 0.05 3.31 -22.49
CA CYS A 145 0.90 2.49 -21.63
C CYS A 145 0.24 1.10 -21.56
N ASP A 146 0.77 0.14 -22.31
CA ASP A 146 0.22 -1.21 -22.38
C ASP A 146 0.49 -1.99 -21.09
N ARG A 147 1.59 -1.72 -20.40
CA ARG A 147 1.89 -2.30 -19.08
C ARG A 147 1.15 -1.55 -17.98
N ARG A 148 0.63 -2.28 -17.00
CA ARG A 148 0.12 -1.69 -15.76
C ARG A 148 1.23 -1.60 -14.72
N PHE A 149 1.31 -0.46 -14.04
CA PHE A 149 2.19 -0.25 -12.91
C PHE A 149 1.48 0.52 -11.80
N ILE A 150 2.09 0.57 -10.62
CA ILE A 150 1.52 1.24 -9.45
C ILE A 150 2.45 2.38 -9.04
N ALA A 151 1.83 3.54 -8.79
CA ALA A 151 2.45 4.63 -8.06
C ALA A 151 2.08 4.52 -6.57
N MET A 152 3.08 4.51 -5.69
CA MET A 152 2.90 4.53 -4.23
C MET A 152 3.22 5.93 -3.70
N GLY A 153 2.28 6.54 -2.98
CA GLY A 153 2.45 7.85 -2.35
C GLY A 153 2.80 7.74 -0.87
N PHE A 154 3.86 8.40 -0.44
CA PHE A 154 4.31 8.43 0.95
C PHE A 154 4.50 9.86 1.45
N SER A 155 4.07 10.11 2.68
CA SER A 155 4.29 11.37 3.40
C SER A 155 5.46 11.19 4.37
N TYR A 156 6.49 12.02 4.27
CA TYR A 156 7.62 11.97 5.21
C TYR A 156 7.28 12.46 6.62
N GLU A 157 6.03 12.84 6.90
CA GLU A 157 5.53 12.99 8.28
C GLU A 157 5.27 11.64 8.98
N ARG A 158 5.19 10.54 8.21
CA ARG A 158 4.85 9.19 8.67
C ARG A 158 6.07 8.26 8.69
N GLY A 159 5.86 7.05 9.22
CA GLY A 159 6.88 6.02 9.32
C GLY A 159 6.60 4.81 8.43
N VAL A 160 7.43 3.77 8.61
CA VAL A 160 7.35 2.52 7.84
C VAL A 160 6.05 1.76 8.11
N GLY A 161 5.43 1.93 9.29
CA GLY A 161 4.13 1.33 9.60
C GLY A 161 3.06 1.76 8.61
N GLU A 162 2.89 3.07 8.43
CA GLU A 162 1.94 3.61 7.46
C GLU A 162 2.31 3.24 6.01
N MET A 163 3.60 3.12 5.68
CA MET A 163 4.01 2.63 4.34
C MET A 163 3.56 1.18 4.08
N LEU A 164 3.60 0.32 5.11
CA LEU A 164 3.10 -1.05 5.04
C LEU A 164 1.58 -1.10 4.98
N GLU A 165 0.89 -0.16 5.63
CA GLU A 165 -0.55 0.02 5.48
C GLU A 165 -0.91 0.32 4.02
N ASN A 166 -0.20 1.26 3.38
CA ASN A 166 -0.38 1.57 1.96
C ASN A 166 -0.23 0.32 1.08
N PHE A 167 0.77 -0.53 1.36
CA PHE A 167 0.93 -1.80 0.66
C PHE A 167 -0.20 -2.78 0.95
N GLY A 168 -0.67 -2.79 2.20
CA GLY A 168 -1.81 -3.57 2.62
C GLY A 168 -3.06 -3.22 1.82
N HIS A 169 -3.38 -1.94 1.67
CA HIS A 169 -4.51 -1.49 0.85
C HIS A 169 -4.37 -1.81 -0.63
N ARG A 170 -3.13 -1.75 -1.16
CA ARG A 170 -2.82 -2.32 -2.48
C ARG A 170 -3.16 -3.81 -2.51
N ALA A 171 -2.73 -4.57 -1.52
CA ALA A 171 -2.98 -6.01 -1.44
C ALA A 171 -4.48 -6.33 -1.38
N GLU A 172 -5.23 -5.62 -0.55
CA GLU A 172 -6.68 -5.77 -0.44
C GLU A 172 -7.36 -5.51 -1.78
N SER A 173 -7.00 -4.43 -2.46
CA SER A 173 -7.57 -4.07 -3.76
C SER A 173 -7.26 -5.11 -4.84
N MET A 174 -5.99 -5.54 -4.94
CA MET A 174 -5.54 -6.49 -5.96
C MET A 174 -6.11 -7.89 -5.72
N LEU A 175 -6.18 -8.36 -4.47
CA LEU A 175 -6.76 -9.65 -4.15
C LEU A 175 -8.28 -9.63 -4.27
N THR A 176 -8.95 -8.53 -3.89
CA THR A 176 -10.38 -8.34 -4.18
C THR A 176 -10.67 -8.44 -5.67
N HIS A 177 -9.82 -7.84 -6.52
CA HIS A 177 -9.95 -7.94 -7.97
C HIS A 177 -9.75 -9.38 -8.48
N ALA A 178 -8.70 -10.07 -8.00
CA ALA A 178 -8.38 -11.44 -8.41
C ALA A 178 -9.46 -12.46 -7.99
N PHE A 179 -10.03 -12.30 -6.79
CA PHE A 179 -11.09 -13.17 -6.27
C PHE A 179 -12.50 -12.74 -6.72
N GLY A 180 -12.63 -11.52 -7.24
CA GLY A 180 -13.86 -10.97 -7.82
C GLY A 180 -14.79 -10.27 -6.81
N SER A 181 -14.51 -10.38 -5.51
CA SER A 181 -15.21 -9.64 -4.46
C SER A 181 -14.45 -9.61 -3.13
N TRP A 182 -14.89 -8.73 -2.24
CA TRP A 182 -14.60 -8.77 -0.81
C TRP A 182 -15.87 -8.35 -0.08
N ARG A 183 -16.77 -9.30 0.19
CA ARG A 183 -18.12 -8.98 0.67
C ARG A 183 -18.16 -8.90 2.17
N ASP A 184 -18.91 -7.91 2.67
CA ASP A 184 -19.11 -7.66 4.10
C ASP A 184 -17.78 -7.63 4.87
N TRP A 185 -16.70 -7.15 4.23
CA TRP A 185 -15.35 -7.06 4.80
C TRP A 185 -14.81 -8.40 5.33
N GLY A 186 -15.05 -9.48 4.57
CA GLY A 186 -14.71 -10.85 4.98
C GLY A 186 -15.82 -11.54 5.77
N GLY A 187 -16.96 -10.87 5.99
CA GLY A 187 -18.14 -11.42 6.65
C GLY A 187 -18.81 -12.59 5.91
N SER A 188 -18.62 -12.68 4.60
CA SER A 188 -19.10 -13.82 3.80
C SER A 188 -18.06 -14.94 3.70
N GLU A 189 -18.42 -16.17 3.28
CA GLU A 189 -17.46 -17.27 3.06
C GLU A 189 -17.48 -17.76 1.60
N ASN A 190 -17.53 -16.84 0.63
CA ASN A 190 -17.69 -17.22 -0.77
C ASN A 190 -16.41 -17.79 -1.40
N HIS A 191 -15.26 -17.24 -1.01
CA HIS A 191 -13.96 -17.63 -1.54
C HIS A 191 -12.84 -17.43 -0.52
N ALA A 192 -11.64 -17.93 -0.85
CA ALA A 192 -10.50 -17.94 0.06
C ALA A 192 -10.13 -16.53 0.57
N TRP A 193 -10.22 -15.49 -0.26
CA TRP A 193 -9.97 -14.11 0.19
C TRP A 193 -10.92 -13.62 1.29
N ASP A 194 -12.23 -13.90 1.20
CA ASP A 194 -13.15 -13.56 2.29
C ASP A 194 -12.82 -14.38 3.54
N HIS A 195 -12.37 -15.63 3.38
CA HIS A 195 -11.97 -16.44 4.52
C HIS A 195 -10.75 -15.85 5.23
N PHE A 196 -9.68 -15.59 4.49
CA PHE A 196 -8.45 -14.99 4.98
C PHE A 196 -8.72 -13.68 5.71
N THR A 197 -9.55 -12.83 5.13
CA THR A 197 -9.77 -11.48 5.67
C THR A 197 -10.73 -11.38 6.84
N ALA A 198 -11.41 -12.46 7.19
CA ALA A 198 -12.37 -12.36 8.28
C ALA A 198 -11.69 -12.24 9.63
N TYR A 199 -12.41 -11.55 10.50
CA TYR A 199 -12.11 -11.38 11.90
C TYR A 199 -13.38 -11.65 12.70
N ASP A 200 -13.21 -11.90 14.00
CA ASP A 200 -14.26 -12.48 14.84
C ASP A 200 -15.53 -11.62 14.93
N LEU A 201 -15.42 -10.29 14.79
CA LEU A 201 -16.58 -9.39 14.79
C LEU A 201 -17.51 -9.64 13.59
N VAL A 202 -16.95 -9.91 12.40
CA VAL A 202 -17.74 -10.12 11.17
C VAL A 202 -18.10 -11.60 10.95
N ARG A 203 -17.27 -12.52 11.44
CA ARG A 203 -17.57 -13.97 11.46
C ARG A 203 -17.18 -14.61 12.79
N PRO A 204 -18.06 -14.57 13.81
CA PRO A 204 -17.78 -15.10 15.14
C PRO A 204 -17.32 -16.56 15.13
N GLY A 205 -16.18 -16.83 15.78
CA GLY A 205 -15.55 -18.14 15.86
C GLY A 205 -14.91 -18.63 14.56
N GLN A 206 -14.84 -17.79 13.52
CA GLN A 206 -14.32 -18.11 12.19
C GLN A 206 -13.37 -17.03 11.66
N ALA A 207 -12.57 -16.45 12.56
CA ALA A 207 -11.53 -15.50 12.19
C ALA A 207 -10.45 -16.20 11.36
N GLY A 208 -10.03 -15.56 10.27
CA GLY A 208 -8.81 -15.84 9.56
C GLY A 208 -7.69 -14.95 10.09
N CYS A 209 -7.02 -14.25 9.17
CA CYS A 209 -5.97 -13.27 9.47
C CYS A 209 -6.50 -11.85 9.69
N GLY A 210 -7.77 -11.55 9.41
CA GLY A 210 -8.28 -10.18 9.42
C GLY A 210 -7.79 -9.37 8.21
N ASN A 211 -7.80 -8.05 8.33
CA ASN A 211 -7.42 -7.14 7.24
C ASN A 211 -6.46 -6.04 7.76
N VAL A 212 -6.11 -5.06 6.93
CA VAL A 212 -5.08 -4.09 7.31
C VAL A 212 -5.49 -3.21 8.48
N HIS A 213 -6.79 -3.07 8.73
CA HIS A 213 -7.41 -2.28 9.80
C HIS A 213 -7.81 -3.12 11.02
N PHE A 214 -8.23 -4.37 10.80
CA PHE A 214 -8.76 -5.26 11.84
C PHE A 214 -7.93 -6.54 11.95
N ALA A 215 -7.32 -6.75 13.10
CA ALA A 215 -6.73 -8.03 13.46
C ALA A 215 -7.85 -9.05 13.80
N PRO A 216 -7.54 -10.36 13.90
CA PRO A 216 -8.54 -11.40 14.15
C PRO A 216 -9.50 -11.15 15.31
N ASN A 217 -9.05 -10.45 16.37
CA ASN A 217 -9.83 -10.18 17.58
C ASN A 217 -10.36 -8.74 17.69
N SER A 218 -10.05 -7.86 16.72
CA SER A 218 -10.37 -6.43 16.78
C SER A 218 -11.89 -6.18 16.86
N GLU A 219 -12.28 -5.22 17.71
CA GLU A 219 -13.68 -4.82 17.88
C GLU A 219 -13.99 -3.46 17.25
N ARG A 220 -12.96 -2.73 16.82
CA ARG A 220 -13.04 -1.45 16.10
C ARG A 220 -11.80 -1.26 15.25
N ASP A 221 -11.84 -0.21 14.44
CA ASP A 221 -10.74 0.18 13.57
C ASP A 221 -9.43 0.39 14.36
N TYR A 222 -8.31 -0.12 13.83
CA TYR A 222 -6.96 -0.09 14.41
C TYR A 222 -6.81 -0.74 15.80
N ASP A 223 -7.74 -1.61 16.21
CA ASP A 223 -7.73 -2.28 17.51
C ASP A 223 -6.79 -3.50 17.55
N TRP A 224 -5.53 -3.34 17.14
CA TRP A 224 -4.54 -4.41 17.11
C TRP A 224 -3.97 -4.74 18.49
N GLY A 225 -4.17 -3.86 19.48
CA GLY A 225 -3.73 -4.08 20.86
C GLY A 225 -4.72 -4.86 21.74
N ASN A 226 -5.83 -5.34 21.17
CA ASN A 226 -6.89 -5.97 21.95
C ASN A 226 -6.38 -7.27 22.63
N PRO A 227 -6.51 -7.41 23.97
CA PRO A 227 -6.05 -8.59 24.68
C PRO A 227 -7.03 -9.78 24.61
N ARG A 228 -8.22 -9.60 24.03
CA ARG A 228 -9.24 -10.64 23.91
C ARG A 228 -8.72 -11.79 23.05
N SER A 229 -8.82 -13.02 23.55
CA SER A 229 -8.45 -14.18 22.78
C SER A 229 -9.61 -14.68 21.92
N VAL A 230 -9.33 -15.01 20.66
CA VAL A 230 -10.29 -15.61 19.70
C VAL A 230 -9.67 -16.81 19.00
N LEU A 231 -10.50 -17.71 18.49
CA LEU A 231 -10.04 -18.81 17.65
C LEU A 231 -9.80 -18.30 16.22
N SER A 232 -8.61 -18.53 15.69
CA SER A 232 -8.24 -18.21 14.31
C SER A 232 -7.52 -19.39 13.64
N ASP A 233 -7.71 -19.53 12.32
CA ASP A 233 -6.96 -20.45 11.46
C ASP A 233 -5.80 -19.78 10.71
N CYS A 234 -5.29 -18.64 11.20
CA CYS A 234 -4.26 -17.81 10.56
C CYS A 234 -3.06 -18.63 10.05
N ASP A 235 -2.59 -19.60 10.83
CA ASP A 235 -1.39 -20.40 10.51
C ASP A 235 -1.57 -21.34 9.30
N ALA A 236 -2.80 -21.58 8.85
CA ALA A 236 -3.08 -22.43 7.69
C ALA A 236 -2.78 -21.71 6.35
N TRP A 237 -2.79 -20.37 6.35
CA TRP A 237 -2.73 -19.56 5.14
C TRP A 237 -1.40 -19.57 4.38
N PRO A 238 -0.22 -19.53 5.03
CA PRO A 238 1.05 -19.58 4.32
C PRO A 238 1.22 -20.76 3.34
N VAL A 239 0.53 -21.87 3.60
CA VAL A 239 0.56 -23.12 2.83
C VAL A 239 -0.76 -23.43 2.09
N TYR A 240 -1.67 -22.46 1.97
CA TYR A 240 -2.89 -22.58 1.16
C TYR A 240 -2.58 -23.15 -0.25
N PRO A 241 -3.40 -24.06 -0.81
CA PRO A 241 -4.66 -24.58 -0.29
C PRO A 241 -4.50 -25.79 0.66
N ASN A 242 -3.26 -26.22 0.93
CA ASN A 242 -2.97 -27.52 1.55
C ASN A 242 -2.87 -27.47 3.09
N GLY A 243 -3.09 -26.31 3.71
CA GLY A 243 -3.03 -26.13 5.16
C GLY A 243 -4.20 -26.80 5.88
N ALA A 244 -3.90 -27.55 6.94
CA ALA A 244 -4.94 -27.97 7.89
C ALA A 244 -5.49 -26.72 8.56
N ARG A 245 -6.81 -26.51 8.47
CA ARG A 245 -7.51 -25.34 9.05
C ARG A 245 -7.76 -25.52 10.55
N GLU A 246 -6.71 -25.92 11.26
CA GLU A 246 -6.74 -26.03 12.70
C GLU A 246 -6.81 -24.62 13.30
N LYS A 247 -7.77 -24.42 14.19
CA LYS A 247 -7.94 -23.16 14.89
C LYS A 247 -7.20 -23.20 16.22
N ARG A 248 -6.50 -22.12 16.54
CA ARG A 248 -5.90 -21.91 17.85
C ARG A 248 -6.33 -20.56 18.44
N PRO A 249 -6.27 -20.41 19.78
CA PRO A 249 -6.42 -19.10 20.39
C PRO A 249 -5.28 -18.15 19.96
N VAL A 250 -5.65 -16.97 19.49
CA VAL A 250 -4.76 -15.84 19.17
C VAL A 250 -5.22 -14.57 19.89
N ASP A 251 -4.32 -13.62 20.09
CA ASP A 251 -4.62 -12.29 20.64
C ASP A 251 -3.59 -11.25 20.16
N GLY A 252 -3.72 -10.01 20.62
CA GLY A 252 -2.86 -8.89 20.23
C GLY A 252 -1.35 -9.17 20.23
N ARG A 253 -0.87 -10.05 21.11
CA ARG A 253 0.57 -10.36 21.24
C ARG A 253 1.14 -11.05 20.01
N GLU A 254 0.31 -11.77 19.27
CA GLU A 254 0.67 -12.50 18.05
C GLU A 254 1.23 -11.56 16.97
N TRP A 255 0.70 -10.34 16.89
CA TRP A 255 1.02 -9.36 15.85
C TRP A 255 1.56 -8.03 16.42
N GLY A 256 2.21 -8.09 17.59
CA GLY A 256 2.96 -6.95 18.14
C GLY A 256 2.20 -6.03 19.09
N GLY A 257 1.00 -6.41 19.52
CA GLY A 257 0.32 -5.80 20.67
C GLY A 257 -0.10 -4.35 20.48
N GLY A 258 -0.45 -3.96 19.25
CA GLY A 258 -0.83 -2.59 18.90
C GLY A 258 0.23 -1.84 18.08
N ASP A 259 1.41 -2.42 17.86
CA ASP A 259 2.40 -1.85 16.95
C ASP A 259 1.96 -2.02 15.48
N ILE A 260 1.79 -0.90 14.78
CA ILE A 260 1.34 -0.83 13.39
C ILE A 260 2.23 -1.65 12.45
N ARG A 261 3.54 -1.47 12.55
CA ARG A 261 4.51 -2.11 11.66
C ARG A 261 4.53 -3.62 11.90
N ALA A 262 4.49 -4.05 13.16
CA ALA A 262 4.43 -5.46 13.52
C ALA A 262 3.14 -6.11 13.03
N HIS A 263 1.99 -5.42 13.16
CA HIS A 263 0.71 -5.93 12.68
C HIS A 263 0.73 -6.15 11.16
N HIS A 264 1.10 -5.12 10.39
CA HIS A 264 1.12 -5.26 8.92
C HIS A 264 2.15 -6.26 8.45
N LYS A 265 3.31 -6.37 9.11
CA LYS A 265 4.28 -7.43 8.80
C LYS A 265 3.73 -8.81 9.07
N TRP A 266 3.07 -9.02 10.21
CA TRP A 266 2.41 -10.28 10.54
C TRP A 266 1.36 -10.62 9.49
N TRP A 267 0.46 -9.69 9.17
CA TRP A 267 -0.60 -9.91 8.19
C TRP A 267 -0.07 -10.26 6.80
N LEU A 268 0.89 -9.48 6.29
CA LEU A 268 1.53 -9.75 4.99
C LEU A 268 2.28 -11.09 4.98
N ALA A 269 2.94 -11.46 6.08
CA ALA A 269 3.67 -12.72 6.17
C ALA A 269 2.76 -13.96 6.09
N HIS A 270 1.46 -13.80 6.39
CA HIS A 270 0.45 -14.85 6.28
C HIS A 270 -0.12 -15.01 4.86
N LEU A 271 0.19 -14.09 3.94
CA LEU A 271 -0.23 -14.25 2.54
C LEU A 271 0.38 -15.52 1.94
N PRO A 272 -0.45 -16.37 1.29
CA PRO A 272 -0.02 -17.62 0.66
C PRO A 272 1.11 -17.46 -0.36
N ARG A 273 2.04 -18.44 -0.36
CA ARG A 273 3.18 -18.50 -1.30
C ARG A 273 3.30 -19.83 -2.05
N SER A 274 2.34 -20.74 -1.88
CA SER A 274 2.36 -22.05 -2.51
C SER A 274 2.29 -21.94 -4.03
N ALA A 275 3.02 -22.79 -4.74
CA ALA A 275 2.84 -22.93 -6.18
C ALA A 275 1.53 -23.67 -6.48
N GLY A 276 0.85 -23.28 -7.56
CA GLY A 276 -0.36 -23.94 -8.01
C GLY A 276 -1.47 -22.96 -8.37
N GLN A 277 -2.63 -23.54 -8.65
CA GLN A 277 -3.88 -22.82 -8.84
C GLN A 277 -5.02 -23.62 -8.20
N THR A 278 -5.87 -22.92 -7.46
CA THR A 278 -7.09 -23.46 -6.86
C THR A 278 -8.26 -22.63 -7.37
N ASP A 279 -9.30 -23.31 -7.85
CA ASP A 279 -10.51 -22.66 -8.36
C ASP A 279 -10.23 -21.50 -9.36
N GLY A 280 -9.25 -21.68 -10.24
CA GLY A 280 -8.91 -20.71 -11.29
C GLY A 280 -8.17 -19.44 -10.81
N VAL A 281 -7.72 -19.40 -9.55
CA VAL A 281 -6.82 -18.37 -9.01
C VAL A 281 -5.49 -18.98 -8.59
N HIS A 282 -4.41 -18.20 -8.60
CA HIS A 282 -3.08 -18.61 -8.16
C HIS A 282 -3.03 -18.80 -6.65
N ASP A 283 -2.38 -19.89 -6.23
CA ASP A 283 -2.19 -20.19 -4.80
C ASP A 283 -1.13 -19.31 -4.15
N ASN A 284 -0.19 -18.75 -4.94
CA ASN A 284 0.77 -17.76 -4.46
C ASN A 284 0.19 -16.36 -4.67
N TRP A 285 -0.32 -15.76 -3.60
CA TRP A 285 -1.03 -14.49 -3.68
C TRP A 285 -0.10 -13.31 -3.96
N TRP A 286 1.19 -13.42 -3.62
CA TRP A 286 2.19 -12.42 -3.97
C TRP A 286 2.33 -12.24 -5.50
N THR A 287 1.97 -13.23 -6.32
CA THR A 287 2.00 -13.05 -7.78
C THR A 287 1.06 -11.95 -8.25
N TYR A 288 -0.09 -11.78 -7.57
CA TYR A 288 -1.03 -10.70 -7.89
C TYR A 288 -0.43 -9.37 -7.52
N LEU A 289 0.21 -9.30 -6.35
CA LEU A 289 0.71 -8.07 -5.78
C LEU A 289 1.89 -7.52 -6.56
N VAL A 290 2.81 -8.38 -7.03
CA VAL A 290 4.04 -7.97 -7.70
C VAL A 290 3.85 -7.75 -9.21
N LEU A 291 2.86 -8.42 -9.82
CA LEU A 291 2.64 -8.38 -11.26
C LEU A 291 1.23 -7.87 -11.53
N PRO A 292 1.01 -6.53 -11.61
CA PRO A 292 -0.29 -5.94 -11.91
C PRO A 292 -0.94 -6.48 -13.19
N ASP A 293 -0.12 -6.99 -14.12
CA ASP A 293 -0.62 -7.60 -15.35
C ASP A 293 -1.14 -9.04 -15.20
N ARG A 294 -0.72 -9.76 -14.15
CA ARG A 294 -1.16 -11.13 -13.88
C ARG A 294 -2.40 -11.17 -13.00
N GLN A 295 -3.48 -10.58 -13.49
CA GLN A 295 -4.80 -10.67 -12.87
C GLN A 295 -5.65 -11.72 -13.58
N SER A 296 -6.05 -12.76 -12.86
CA SER A 296 -7.05 -13.73 -13.32
C SER A 296 -8.43 -13.16 -13.02
N VAL A 297 -9.13 -12.64 -14.01
CA VAL A 297 -10.54 -12.28 -13.82
C VAL A 297 -11.36 -13.56 -13.94
N ARG A 298 -11.92 -14.06 -12.82
CA ARG A 298 -13.03 -15.01 -12.93
C ARG A 298 -14.14 -14.30 -13.71
N GLY A 299 -14.40 -14.78 -14.92
CA GLY A 299 -15.51 -14.30 -15.73
C GLY A 299 -16.79 -14.36 -14.89
N ARG A 300 -17.56 -13.28 -14.88
CA ARG A 300 -18.92 -13.28 -14.34
C ARG A 300 -19.74 -14.27 -15.17
N GLY A 301 -19.83 -15.51 -14.70
CA GLY A 301 -20.85 -16.47 -15.11
C GLY A 301 -22.16 -16.19 -14.40
#